data_AF-A0A2P5NFR8-F1
#
_entry.id   AF-A0A2P5NFR8-F1
#
_cell.length_a   1.000
_cell.length_b   1.000
_cell.length_c   1.000
_cell.angle_alpha   90.00
_cell.angle_beta   90.00
_cell.angle_gamma   90.00
#
_symmetry.space_group_name_H-M   'P 1'
#
loop_
_entity.id
_entity.type
_entity.pdbx_description
1 polymer ?
#
loop_
_entity_poly.entity_id
_entity_poly.type
_entity_poly.pdbx_seq_one_letter_code
_entity_poly.pdbx_strand_id
1 'polypeptide(L)' 'MTLAIIGGTGLNQISELTLSGEQCLATPYGEPSAPYVIGELNGQRLIFLAR' A
#
# COMPACT_ATOMS: atom_id res chain seq x y z
N MET A 1 5.78 4.48 -14.00
CA MET A 1 4.93 3.27 -13.87
C MET A 1 4.56 3.17 -12.40
N THR A 2 3.30 3.00 -12.05
CA THR A 2 2.84 3.00 -10.65
C THR A 2 2.31 1.62 -10.31
N LEU A 3 2.92 0.95 -9.32
CA LEU A 3 2.53 -0.39 -8.87
C LEU A 3 1.57 -0.26 -7.69
N ALA A 4 0.43 -0.95 -7.74
CA ALA A 4 -0.49 -1.07 -6.62
C ALA A 4 -0.75 -2.55 -6.30
N ILE A 5 -0.72 -2.90 -5.02
CA ILE A 5 -0.90 -4.27 -4.54
C ILE A 5 -2.10 -4.29 -3.58
N ILE A 6 -2.99 -5.26 -3.77
CA ILE A 6 -4.13 -5.50 -2.88
C ILE A 6 -3.99 -6.94 -2.37
N GLY A 7 -3.94 -7.12 -1.06
CA GLY A 7 -3.73 -8.45 -0.49
C GLY A 7 -3.81 -8.49 1.03
N GLY A 8 -3.72 -9.71 1.58
CA GLY A 8 -3.76 -9.97 3.01
C GLY A 8 -2.39 -9.86 3.69
N THR A 9 -2.27 -10.49 4.87
CA THR A 9 -1.06 -10.47 5.69
C THR A 9 0.16 -11.00 4.96
N GLY A 10 1.27 -10.26 4.95
CA GLY A 10 2.55 -10.73 4.42
C GLY A 10 3.39 -9.69 3.70
N LEU A 11 2.81 -8.55 3.28
CA LEU A 11 3.57 -7.54 2.54
C LEU A 11 4.69 -6.91 3.36
N ASN A 12 4.46 -6.72 4.67
CA ASN A 12 5.49 -6.24 5.61
C ASN A 12 6.67 -7.21 5.80
N GLN A 13 6.60 -8.43 5.25
CA GLN A 13 7.67 -9.43 5.35
C GLN A 13 8.62 -9.39 4.15
N ILE A 14 8.38 -8.51 3.17
CA ILE A 14 9.27 -8.32 2.03
C ILE A 14 10.44 -7.46 2.50
N SER A 15 11.64 -8.05 2.57
CA SER A 15 12.85 -7.42 3.10
C SER A 15 13.24 -6.15 2.32
N GLU A 16 12.95 -6.10 1.03
CA GLU A 16 13.26 -4.99 0.14
C GLU A 16 12.16 -3.90 0.12
N LEU A 17 11.07 -4.11 0.88
CA LEU A 17 9.98 -3.15 0.96
C LEU A 17 10.25 -2.11 2.05
N THR A 18 10.37 -0.85 1.65
CA THR A 18 10.43 0.27 2.58
C THR A 18 9.09 0.99 2.61
N LEU A 19 8.46 1.08 3.78
CA LEU A 19 7.22 1.83 3.94
C LEU A 19 7.54 3.32 4.14
N SER A 20 6.88 4.17 3.37
CA SER A 20 7.04 5.63 3.39
C SER A 20 5.92 6.35 4.15
N GLY A 21 4.81 5.67 4.43
CA GLY A 21 3.72 6.22 5.22
C GLY A 21 2.36 5.62 4.84
N GLU A 22 1.32 6.11 5.51
CA GLU A 22 -0.05 5.67 5.31
C GLU A 22 -0.97 6.87 5.04
N GLN A 23 -1.97 6.67 4.19
CA GLN A 23 -2.94 7.70 3.87
C GLN A 23 -4.35 7.13 3.92
N CYS A 24 -5.20 7.72 4.77
CA CYS A 24 -6.64 7.50 4.70
C CYS A 24 -7.22 8.39 3.62
N LEU A 25 -7.88 7.80 2.63
CA LEU A 25 -8.54 8.52 1.55
C LEU A 25 -10.01 8.17 1.55
N ALA A 26 -10.86 9.19 1.67
CA ALA A 26 -12.28 9.04 1.40
C ALA A 26 -12.49 8.87 -0.11
N THR A 27 -13.36 7.94 -0.49
CA THR A 27 -13.77 7.78 -1.88
C THR A 27 -15.25 8.18 -2.03
N PRO A 28 -15.70 8.58 -3.23
CA PRO A 28 -17.12 8.77 -3.50
C PRO A 28 -18.00 7.53 -3.23
N TYR A 29 -17.37 6.35 -3.11
CA TYR A 29 -18.03 5.07 -2.85
C TYR A 29 -17.97 4.65 -1.37
N GLY A 30 -17.45 5.51 -0.49
CA GLY A 30 -17.29 5.24 0.94
C GLY A 30 -15.83 5.07 1.37
N GLU A 31 -15.65 4.60 2.60
CA GLU A 31 -14.34 4.37 3.19
C GLU A 31 -13.69 3.08 2.64
N PRO A 32 -12.37 3.08 2.35
CA PRO A 32 -11.63 1.87 1.97
C PRO A 32 -11.58 0.84 3.11
N SER A 33 -11.18 -0.40 2.77
CA SER A 33 -11.01 -1.48 3.76
C SER A 33 -9.92 -1.18 4.80
N ALA A 34 -8.91 -0.40 4.42
CA ALA A 34 -7.78 0.00 5.26
C ALA A 34 -7.13 1.28 4.70
N PRO A 35 -6.24 1.96 5.45
CA PRO A 35 -5.41 3.02 4.91
C PRO A 35 -4.56 2.53 3.73
N TYR A 36 -4.30 3.43 2.78
CA TYR A 36 -3.37 3.18 1.69
C TYR A 36 -1.94 3.29 2.23
N VAL A 37 -1.21 2.20 2.20
CA VAL A 37 0.20 2.16 2.60
C VAL A 37 1.06 2.50 1.41
N ILE A 38 1.88 3.54 1.50
CA ILE A 38 2.81 3.95 0.46
C ILE A 38 4.18 3.37 0.80
N GLY A 39 4.87 2.83 -0.20
CA GLY A 39 6.22 2.33 -0.01
C GLY A 39 7.04 2.31 -1.28
N GLU A 40 8.22 1.71 -1.17
CA GLU A 40 9.18 1.52 -2.25
C GLU A 40 9.69 0.08 -2.22
N LEU A 41 9.76 -0.54 -3.39
CA LEU A 41 10.34 -1.86 -3.59
C LEU A 41 11.34 -1.77 -4.74
N ASN A 42 12.61 -2.10 -4.48
CA ASN A 42 13.67 -2.06 -5.48
C ASN A 42 13.76 -0.71 -6.25
N GLY A 43 13.64 0.43 -5.58
CA GLY A 43 13.66 1.75 -6.23
C GLY A 43 12.34 2.16 -6.88
N GLN A 44 11.30 1.32 -6.81
CA GLN A 44 10.00 1.58 -7.42
C GLN A 44 8.94 1.87 -6.37
N ARG A 45 8.32 3.05 -6.50
CA ARG A 45 7.22 3.45 -5.63
C ARG A 45 5.99 2.57 -5.86
N LEU A 46 5.39 2.12 -4.76
CA LEU A 46 4.17 1.33 -4.77
C LEU A 46 3.17 1.80 -3.72
N ILE A 47 1.92 1.36 -3.91
CA ILE A 47 0.83 1.53 -2.95
C ILE A 47 0.31 0.14 -2.58
N PHE A 48 0.05 -0.09 -1.31
CA PHE A 48 -0.55 -1.31 -0.80
C PHE A 48 -1.86 -0.99 -0.08
N LEU A 49 -2.89 -1.80 -0.36
CA LEU A 49 -4.15 -1.77 0.36
C LEU A 49 -4.41 -3.15 0.97
N ALA A 50 -4.50 -3.20 2.30
CA ALA A 50 -4.84 -4.42 3.01
C ALA A 50 -6.30 -4.82 2.75
N ARG A 51 -6.51 -6.11 2.51
CA ARG A 51 -7.84 -6.73 2.34
C ARG A 51 -7.98 -7.96 3.24
#